data_AF-A0A1E5UKY9-F1
#
_entry.id   AF-A0A1E5UKY9-F1
#
_cell.length_a   1.000
_cell.length_b   1.000
_cell.length_c   1.000
_cell.angle_alpha   90.00
_cell.angle_beta   90.00
_cell.angle_gamma   90.00
#
_symmetry.space_group_name_H-M   'P 1'
#
loop_
_entity.id
_entity.type
_entity.pdbx_description
1 polymer ?
#
loop_
_entity_poly.entity_id
_entity_poly.type
_entity_poly.pdbx_seq_one_letter_code
_entity_poly.pdbx_strand_id
1 'polypeptide(L)'
;MRKVQDEIHTVVGSTGSVDEGHVAQLHYLKAVVKETLRLHVPIPLLVPREPPADAEILGYHVPAGTRVVINAWAIGRDPATWEDAEDFVPERFLGSDVDFKGQHFELVPFGAGRRGCPGLGFAEQSIEMALASLLYHFDWEAAGGTGPSSLDMSEMNGLSVHIKSGLPLVAKHRIP
;
A
#
# COMPACT_ATOMS: atom_id res chain seq x y z
N MET A 1 -5.77 -6.14 12.52
CA MET A 1 -5.11 -5.31 13.56
C MET A 1 -4.29 -6.14 14.54
N ARG A 2 -4.89 -7.03 15.36
CA ARG A 2 -4.16 -7.78 16.41
C ARG A 2 -2.80 -8.37 15.99
N LYS A 3 -2.76 -9.13 14.88
CA LYS A 3 -1.54 -9.79 14.41
C LYS A 3 -0.36 -8.85 14.15
N VAL A 4 -0.60 -7.67 13.57
CA VAL A 4 0.48 -6.69 13.34
C VAL A 4 0.92 -6.00 14.62
N GLN A 5 0.00 -5.72 15.54
CA GLN A 5 0.35 -5.19 16.86
C GLN A 5 1.17 -6.20 17.67
N ASP A 6 0.81 -7.48 17.64
CA ASP A 6 1.54 -8.54 18.35
C ASP A 6 2.98 -8.66 17.83
N GLU A 7 3.19 -8.58 16.51
CA GLU A 7 4.53 -8.52 15.92
C GLU A 7 5.31 -7.29 16.42
N ILE A 8 4.69 -6.11 16.34
CA ILE A 8 5.31 -4.85 16.78
C ILE A 8 5.74 -4.93 18.24
N HIS A 9 4.87 -5.39 19.14
CA HIS A 9 5.21 -5.52 20.55
C HIS A 9 6.29 -6.57 20.83
N THR A 10 6.29 -7.67 20.07
CA THR A 10 7.33 -8.70 20.21
C THR A 10 8.71 -8.16 19.83
N VAL A 11 8.78 -7.37 18.77
CA VAL A 11 10.05 -6.80 18.26
C VAL A 11 10.51 -5.60 19.10
N VAL A 12 9.61 -4.67 19.42
CA VAL A 12 9.93 -3.42 20.15
C VAL A 12 10.08 -3.65 21.65
N GLY A 13 9.34 -4.61 22.22
CA GLY A 13 9.34 -4.88 23.65
C GLY A 13 8.87 -3.67 24.47
N SER A 14 9.50 -3.46 25.63
CA SER A 14 9.17 -2.40 26.58
C SER A 14 10.05 -1.15 26.47
N THR A 15 10.70 -0.92 25.31
CA THR A 15 11.62 0.21 25.11
C THR A 15 10.92 1.57 25.14
N GLY A 16 9.61 1.60 24.86
CA GLY A 16 8.79 2.81 24.90
C GLY A 16 8.86 3.68 23.64
N SER A 17 9.67 3.31 22.64
CA SER A 17 9.78 4.02 21.36
C SER A 17 10.16 3.08 20.22
N VAL A 18 9.58 3.30 19.05
CA VAL A 18 9.93 2.59 17.80
C VAL A 18 11.08 3.31 17.10
N ASP A 19 12.07 2.55 16.62
CA ASP A 19 13.17 3.06 15.78
C ASP A 19 13.32 2.25 14.49
N GLU A 20 14.24 2.66 13.60
CA GLU A 20 14.45 2.04 12.28
C GLU A 20 14.93 0.59 12.39
N GLY A 21 15.69 0.26 13.44
CA GLY A 21 16.19 -1.10 13.69
C GLY A 21 15.06 -2.06 14.07
N HIS A 22 14.05 -1.59 14.78
CA HIS A 22 12.82 -2.33 15.02
C HIS A 22 12.03 -2.50 13.71
N VAL A 23 11.77 -1.41 12.98
CA VAL A 23 10.98 -1.44 11.73
C VAL A 23 11.59 -2.40 10.70
N ALA A 24 12.91 -2.50 10.64
CA ALA A 24 13.60 -3.46 9.77
C ALA A 24 13.10 -4.91 9.94
N GLN A 25 12.71 -5.30 11.15
CA GLN A 25 12.30 -6.65 11.55
C GLN A 25 10.77 -6.89 11.47
N LEU A 26 9.96 -5.86 11.20
CA LEU A 26 8.50 -5.96 11.16
C LEU A 26 7.98 -6.50 9.81
N HIS A 27 8.21 -7.77 9.54
CA HIS A 27 7.89 -8.39 8.25
C HIS A 27 6.39 -8.39 7.93
N TYR A 28 5.54 -8.65 8.93
CA TYR A 28 4.09 -8.65 8.75
C TYR A 28 3.54 -7.23 8.60
N LEU A 29 4.08 -6.22 9.29
CA LEU A 29 3.75 -4.82 9.01
C LEU A 29 4.06 -4.45 7.55
N LYS A 30 5.22 -4.84 7.04
CA LYS A 30 5.60 -4.59 5.64
C LYS A 30 4.65 -5.28 4.66
N ALA A 31 4.22 -6.50 4.98
CA ALA A 31 3.22 -7.22 4.22
C ALA A 31 1.86 -6.50 4.22
N VAL A 32 1.43 -5.96 5.37
CA VAL A 32 0.23 -5.11 5.50
C VAL A 32 0.33 -3.86 4.63
N VAL A 33 1.49 -3.19 4.61
CA VAL A 33 1.71 -2.00 3.77
C VAL A 33 1.63 -2.35 2.29
N LYS A 34 2.29 -3.43 1.85
CA LYS A 34 2.24 -3.90 0.46
C LYS A 34 0.81 -4.24 0.03
N GLU A 35 0.06 -4.96 0.85
CA GLU A 35 -1.32 -5.34 0.56
C GLU A 35 -2.26 -4.14 0.53
N THR A 36 -2.04 -3.17 1.43
CA THR A 36 -2.76 -1.90 1.40
C THR A 36 -2.49 -1.15 0.10
N LEU A 37 -1.25 -1.08 -0.36
CA LEU A 37 -0.90 -0.39 -1.61
C LEU A 37 -1.38 -1.14 -2.86
N ARG A 38 -1.49 -2.47 -2.81
CA ARG A 38 -2.06 -3.29 -3.89
C ARG A 38 -3.54 -2.96 -4.11
N LEU A 39 -4.31 -2.95 -3.03
CA LEU A 39 -5.75 -2.71 -3.08
C LEU A 39 -6.09 -1.21 -3.16
N HIS A 40 -5.37 -0.36 -2.45
CA HIS A 40 -5.68 1.07 -2.31
C HIS A 40 -4.54 1.94 -2.84
N VAL A 41 -4.17 1.71 -4.10
CA VAL A 41 -3.14 2.50 -4.79
C VAL A 41 -3.57 3.97 -4.90
N PRO A 42 -2.80 4.94 -4.36
CA PRO A 42 -3.22 6.34 -4.37
C PRO A 42 -3.37 6.94 -5.77
N ILE A 43 -2.60 6.47 -6.76
CA ILE A 43 -2.67 6.93 -8.15
C ILE A 43 -3.04 5.74 -9.06
N PRO A 44 -4.32 5.36 -9.17
CA PRO A 44 -4.75 4.11 -9.80
C PRO A 44 -4.44 4.00 -11.29
N LEU A 45 -4.31 5.13 -11.99
CA LEU A 45 -3.99 5.20 -13.42
C LEU A 45 -2.53 5.62 -13.72
N LEU A 46 -1.71 5.78 -12.66
CA LEU A 46 -0.37 6.38 -12.71
C LEU A 46 -0.33 7.70 -13.51
N VAL A 47 0.87 8.25 -13.72
CA VAL A 47 1.03 9.46 -14.54
C VAL A 47 1.00 9.07 -16.02
N PRO A 48 0.09 9.62 -16.85
CA PRO A 48 0.02 9.32 -18.28
C PRO A 48 1.33 9.62 -19.01
N ARG A 49 1.57 8.87 -20.09
CA ARG A 49 2.77 8.99 -20.94
C ARG A 49 2.38 9.27 -22.38
N GLU A 50 3.27 9.92 -23.10
CA GLU A 50 3.18 10.09 -24.54
C GLU A 50 4.51 9.67 -25.15
N PRO A 51 4.54 8.69 -26.07
CA PRO A 51 5.77 8.26 -26.70
C PRO A 51 6.25 9.35 -27.69
N PRO A 52 7.55 9.68 -27.71
CA PRO A 52 8.08 10.74 -28.57
C PRO A 52 8.20 10.33 -30.05
N ALA A 53 8.03 9.05 -30.34
CA ALA A 53 8.06 8.44 -31.66
C ALA A 53 7.07 7.27 -31.67
N ASP A 54 6.75 6.78 -32.87
CA ASP A 54 5.96 5.58 -33.03
C ASP A 54 6.59 4.41 -32.28
N ALA A 55 5.74 3.60 -31.64
CA ALA A 55 6.13 2.46 -30.85
C ALA A 55 5.27 1.24 -31.18
N GLU A 56 5.71 0.08 -30.70
CA GLU A 56 4.93 -1.15 -30.75
C GLU A 56 4.76 -1.68 -29.33
N ILE A 57 3.53 -2.01 -28.94
CA ILE A 57 3.20 -2.59 -27.63
C ILE A 57 2.40 -3.87 -27.88
N LEU A 58 2.95 -5.03 -27.52
CA LEU A 58 2.30 -6.34 -27.71
C LEU A 58 1.83 -6.59 -29.15
N GLY A 59 2.60 -6.16 -30.16
CA GLY A 59 2.21 -6.27 -31.57
C GLY A 59 1.33 -5.15 -32.10
N TYR A 60 0.88 -4.22 -31.25
CA TYR A 60 0.05 -3.08 -31.66
C TYR A 60 0.91 -1.85 -31.93
N HIS A 61 0.72 -1.25 -33.11
CA HIS A 61 1.31 0.04 -33.44
C HIS A 61 0.68 1.16 -32.61
N VAL A 62 1.52 1.95 -31.95
CA VAL A 62 1.16 3.09 -31.11
C VAL A 62 1.84 4.34 -31.67
N PRO A 63 1.09 5.24 -32.34
CA PRO A 63 1.67 6.46 -32.91
C PRO A 63 2.30 7.37 -31.86
N ALA A 64 3.31 8.14 -32.27
CA ALA A 64 3.88 9.22 -31.47
C ALA A 64 2.78 10.16 -30.93
N GLY A 65 2.93 10.62 -29.68
CA GLY A 65 1.94 11.50 -29.03
C GLY A 65 0.67 10.81 -28.53
N THR A 66 0.52 9.49 -28.72
CA THR A 66 -0.60 8.74 -28.14
C THR A 66 -0.52 8.73 -26.62
N ARG A 67 -1.57 9.14 -25.92
CA ARG A 67 -1.64 9.04 -24.46
C ARG A 67 -1.75 7.57 -24.04
N VAL A 68 -0.76 7.10 -23.28
CA VAL A 68 -0.69 5.78 -22.66
C VAL A 68 -0.91 5.91 -21.15
N VAL A 69 -1.75 5.05 -20.60
CA VAL A 69 -2.10 5.01 -19.17
C VAL A 69 -1.84 3.60 -18.65
N ILE A 70 -1.27 3.50 -17.45
CA ILE A 70 -1.03 2.22 -16.78
C ILE A 70 -2.06 2.07 -15.66
N ASN A 71 -2.95 1.09 -15.79
CA ASN A 71 -4.01 0.86 -14.82
C ASN A 71 -3.49 0.02 -13.64
N ALA A 72 -2.75 0.66 -12.73
CA ALA A 72 -2.22 0.03 -11.52
C ALA A 72 -3.33 -0.56 -10.62
N TRP A 73 -4.52 0.06 -10.61
CA TRP A 73 -5.67 -0.49 -9.88
C TRP A 73 -6.11 -1.85 -10.41
N ALA A 74 -6.19 -2.00 -11.75
CA ALA A 74 -6.54 -3.27 -12.37
C ALA A 74 -5.43 -4.31 -12.22
N ILE A 75 -4.15 -3.91 -12.38
CA ILE A 75 -3.00 -4.80 -12.16
C ILE A 75 -3.01 -5.37 -10.74
N GLY A 76 -3.25 -4.52 -9.74
CA GLY A 76 -3.34 -4.94 -8.35
C GLY A 76 -4.50 -5.90 -8.06
N ARG A 77 -5.51 -5.99 -8.94
CA ARG A 77 -6.73 -6.81 -8.76
C ARG A 77 -6.90 -7.89 -9.83
N ASP A 78 -5.88 -8.11 -10.65
CA ASP A 78 -5.98 -9.09 -11.72
C ASP A 78 -6.06 -10.52 -11.13
N PRO A 79 -7.17 -11.26 -11.30
CA PRO A 79 -7.31 -12.62 -10.76
C PRO A 79 -6.40 -13.64 -11.46
N ALA A 80 -5.82 -13.31 -12.62
CA ALA A 80 -4.79 -14.14 -13.24
C ALA A 80 -3.43 -14.00 -12.53
N THR A 81 -3.23 -12.91 -11.80
CA THR A 81 -1.98 -12.58 -11.09
C THR A 81 -2.10 -12.82 -9.58
N TRP A 82 -3.27 -12.52 -8.99
CA TRP A 82 -3.50 -12.58 -7.55
C TRP A 82 -4.63 -13.54 -7.20
N GLU A 83 -4.32 -14.58 -6.39
CA GLU A 83 -5.35 -15.41 -5.76
C GLU A 83 -6.17 -14.57 -4.77
N ASP A 84 -7.50 -14.74 -4.75
CA ASP A 84 -8.44 -13.92 -3.98
C ASP A 84 -8.16 -12.41 -4.17
N ALA A 85 -8.12 -11.97 -5.44
CA ALA A 85 -7.60 -10.66 -5.83
C ALA A 85 -8.31 -9.46 -5.18
N GLU A 86 -9.58 -9.59 -4.78
CA GLU A 86 -10.30 -8.51 -4.09
C GLU A 86 -10.14 -8.54 -2.56
N ASP A 87 -9.63 -9.65 -2.02
CA ASP A 87 -9.51 -9.83 -0.57
C ASP A 87 -8.20 -9.24 -0.05
N PHE A 88 -8.28 -8.65 1.14
CA PHE A 88 -7.13 -8.13 1.87
C PHE A 88 -6.42 -9.27 2.62
N VAL A 89 -5.34 -9.80 2.04
CA VAL A 89 -4.58 -10.96 2.54
C VAL A 89 -3.08 -10.62 2.60
N PRO A 90 -2.59 -9.96 3.67
CA PRO A 90 -1.17 -9.62 3.82
C PRO A 90 -0.24 -10.84 3.72
N GLU A 91 -0.70 -12.02 4.15
CA GLU A 91 0.06 -13.27 4.14
C GLU A 91 0.67 -13.60 2.78
N ARG A 92 0.09 -13.14 1.67
CA ARG A 92 0.63 -13.36 0.32
C ARG A 92 2.03 -12.77 0.10
N PHE A 93 2.43 -11.80 0.94
CA PHE A 93 3.75 -11.18 0.88
C PHE A 93 4.76 -11.77 1.87
N LEU A 94 4.34 -12.71 2.73
CA LEU A 94 5.27 -13.38 3.65
C LEU A 94 6.07 -14.45 2.91
N GLY A 95 7.40 -14.33 2.93
CA GLY A 95 8.28 -15.24 2.19
C GLY A 95 8.24 -15.07 0.67
N SER A 96 7.58 -14.01 0.18
CA SER A 96 7.57 -13.61 -1.22
C SER A 96 8.61 -12.52 -1.49
N ASP A 97 9.30 -12.63 -2.62
CA ASP A 97 10.26 -11.62 -3.07
C ASP A 97 9.59 -10.42 -3.76
N VAL A 98 8.27 -10.49 -4.00
CA VAL A 98 7.51 -9.42 -4.67
C VAL A 98 7.62 -8.12 -3.90
N ASP A 99 8.05 -7.06 -4.58
CA ASP A 99 8.19 -5.71 -4.08
C ASP A 99 7.71 -4.68 -5.11
N PHE A 100 7.62 -3.41 -4.70
CA PHE A 100 7.26 -2.31 -5.60
C PHE A 100 8.47 -1.49 -6.06
N LYS A 101 9.69 -2.08 -6.06
CA LYS A 101 10.94 -1.38 -6.42
C LYS A 101 11.20 -1.35 -7.93
N GLY A 102 10.22 -1.75 -8.73
CA GLY A 102 10.23 -1.64 -10.18
C GLY A 102 10.76 -2.86 -10.93
N GLN A 103 10.90 -4.00 -10.25
CA GLN A 103 11.24 -5.29 -10.86
C GLN A 103 10.05 -6.27 -10.93
N HIS A 104 9.03 -6.07 -10.08
CA HIS A 104 7.81 -6.86 -10.05
C HIS A 104 6.65 -6.01 -10.58
N PHE A 105 6.16 -6.32 -11.78
CA PHE A 105 5.15 -5.50 -12.46
C PHE A 105 3.73 -5.80 -12.01
N GLU A 106 3.53 -6.90 -11.29
CA GLU A 106 2.31 -7.25 -10.58
C GLU A 106 1.99 -6.27 -9.43
N LEU A 107 2.99 -5.55 -8.89
CA LEU A 107 2.83 -4.59 -7.80
C LEU A 107 3.53 -3.25 -8.11
N VAL A 108 2.80 -2.30 -8.70
CA VAL A 108 3.36 -1.03 -9.20
C VAL A 108 2.74 0.25 -8.60
N PRO A 109 2.51 0.36 -7.27
CA PRO A 109 1.90 1.54 -6.66
C PRO A 109 2.74 2.83 -6.83
N PHE A 110 4.04 2.68 -7.09
CA PHE A 110 4.98 3.78 -7.34
C PHE A 110 5.43 3.89 -8.81
N GLY A 111 4.81 3.12 -9.71
CA GLY A 111 5.29 2.93 -11.07
C GLY A 111 6.66 2.23 -11.12
N ALA A 112 7.27 2.24 -12.30
CA ALA A 112 8.56 1.56 -12.53
C ALA A 112 9.40 2.26 -13.62
N GLY A 113 10.62 1.76 -13.83
CA GLY A 113 11.54 2.23 -14.87
C GLY A 113 12.00 3.67 -14.69
N ARG A 114 12.36 4.33 -15.79
CA ARG A 114 12.94 5.70 -15.81
C ARG A 114 12.07 6.79 -15.16
N ARG A 115 10.82 6.49 -14.88
CA ARG A 115 9.83 7.44 -14.36
C ARG A 115 9.07 6.88 -13.16
N GLY A 116 9.64 5.89 -12.47
CA GLY A 116 9.20 5.48 -11.15
C GLY A 116 9.27 6.63 -10.15
N CYS A 117 8.50 6.54 -9.08
CA CYS A 117 8.42 7.58 -8.06
C CYS A 117 9.80 7.84 -7.42
N PRO A 118 10.34 9.07 -7.50
CA PRO A 118 11.61 9.38 -6.85
C PRO A 118 11.50 9.39 -5.31
N GLY A 119 10.27 9.47 -4.77
CA GLY A 119 10.00 9.46 -3.33
C GLY A 119 9.81 8.08 -2.71
N LEU A 120 9.95 6.98 -3.46
CA LEU A 120 9.66 5.62 -3.00
C LEU A 120 10.36 5.29 -1.67
N GLY A 121 11.68 5.48 -1.60
CA GLY A 121 12.45 5.14 -0.39
C GLY A 121 12.03 5.94 0.84
N PHE A 122 11.65 7.21 0.65
CA PHE A 122 11.15 8.05 1.75
C PHE A 122 9.74 7.63 2.17
N ALA A 123 8.85 7.38 1.21
CA ALA A 123 7.46 7.00 1.46
C ALA A 123 7.37 5.65 2.17
N GLU A 124 8.10 4.64 1.69
CA GLU A 124 8.15 3.30 2.29
C GLU A 124 8.54 3.38 3.78
N GLN A 125 9.69 4.01 4.07
CA GLN A 125 10.17 4.14 5.45
C GLN A 125 9.24 4.98 6.33
N SER A 126 8.70 6.08 5.81
CA SER A 126 7.81 6.96 6.58
C SER A 126 6.49 6.29 6.93
N ILE A 127 5.90 5.53 5.98
CA ILE A 127 4.65 4.79 6.21
C ILE A 127 4.88 3.70 7.26
N GLU A 128 5.93 2.90 7.10
CA GLU A 128 6.24 1.81 8.03
C GLU A 128 6.52 2.34 9.44
N MET A 129 7.35 3.39 9.58
CA MET A 129 7.66 4.01 10.87
C MET A 129 6.41 4.60 11.54
N ALA A 130 5.60 5.35 10.79
CA ALA A 130 4.40 5.98 11.33
C ALA A 130 3.38 4.93 11.80
N LEU A 131 3.14 3.89 10.97
CA LEU A 131 2.22 2.81 11.34
C LEU A 131 2.74 2.01 12.53
N ALA A 132 4.02 1.64 12.56
CA ALA A 132 4.62 0.92 13.68
C ALA A 132 4.46 1.72 14.99
N SER A 133 4.75 3.02 14.96
CA SER A 133 4.63 3.91 16.12
C SER A 133 3.17 4.02 16.60
N LEU A 134 2.23 4.25 15.69
CA LEU A 134 0.82 4.38 16.02
C LEU A 134 0.24 3.09 16.60
N LEU A 135 0.63 1.94 16.06
CA LEU A 135 0.12 0.64 16.47
C LEU A 135 0.79 0.08 17.73
N TYR A 136 2.01 0.54 18.04
CA TYR A 136 2.67 0.27 19.31
C TYR A 136 1.99 0.99 20.48
N HIS A 137 1.61 2.26 20.29
CA HIS A 137 1.06 3.08 21.37
C HIS A 137 -0.46 3.01 21.52
N PHE A 138 -1.20 2.67 20.47
CA PHE A 138 -2.66 2.77 20.46
C PHE A 138 -3.36 1.54 19.91
N ASP A 139 -4.45 1.18 20.58
CA ASP A 139 -5.52 0.37 20.01
C ASP A 139 -6.50 1.29 19.29
N TRP A 140 -7.00 0.82 18.14
CA TRP A 140 -7.86 1.60 17.26
C TRP A 140 -9.24 0.97 17.16
N GLU A 141 -10.27 1.78 17.38
CA GLU A 141 -11.68 1.37 17.30
C GLU A 141 -12.49 2.36 16.46
N ALA A 142 -13.58 1.88 15.84
CA ALA A 142 -14.54 2.75 15.18
C ALA A 142 -15.27 3.63 16.22
N ALA A 143 -15.38 4.92 15.94
CA ALA A 143 -16.11 5.84 16.79
C ALA A 143 -17.60 5.42 16.89
N GLY A 144 -18.17 5.57 18.08
CA GLY A 144 -19.57 5.18 18.34
C GLY A 144 -19.78 3.68 18.59
N GLY A 145 -18.73 2.86 18.61
CA GLY A 145 -18.81 1.45 19.01
C GLY A 145 -19.52 0.54 18.01
N THR A 146 -19.73 1.01 16.78
CA THR A 146 -20.44 0.29 15.71
C THR A 146 -19.59 -0.77 15.00
N GLY A 147 -18.33 -0.93 15.41
CA GLY A 147 -17.39 -1.92 14.88
C GLY A 147 -16.79 -1.56 13.51
N PRO A 148 -15.85 -2.35 12.98
CA PRO A 148 -15.15 -2.04 11.73
C PRO A 148 -16.05 -2.06 10.49
N SER A 149 -17.11 -2.88 10.49
CA SER A 149 -18.03 -3.04 9.36
C SER A 149 -18.90 -1.80 9.10
N SER A 150 -18.95 -0.85 10.03
CA SER A 150 -19.65 0.42 9.83
C SER A 150 -18.80 1.50 9.16
N LEU A 151 -17.51 1.24 8.93
CA LEU A 151 -16.62 2.21 8.30
C LEU A 151 -16.90 2.25 6.79
N ASP A 152 -17.14 3.45 6.27
CA ASP A 152 -17.27 3.69 4.83
C ASP A 152 -15.88 3.71 4.21
N MET A 153 -15.51 2.59 3.57
CA MET A 153 -14.25 2.43 2.85
C MET A 153 -14.34 2.91 1.39
N SER A 154 -15.44 3.58 1.00
CA SER A 154 -15.57 4.11 -0.35
C SER A 154 -14.54 5.22 -0.62
N GLU A 155 -14.04 5.21 -1.85
CA GLU A 155 -12.97 6.08 -2.30
C GLU A 155 -13.52 7.24 -3.13
N MET A 156 -12.91 8.42 -2.98
CA MET A 156 -13.15 9.55 -3.85
C MET A 156 -12.16 9.52 -5.01
N ASN A 157 -12.69 9.56 -6.24
CA ASN A 157 -11.89 9.62 -7.45
C ASN A 157 -11.30 11.01 -7.65
N GLY A 158 -10.02 11.07 -8.03
CA GLY A 158 -9.27 12.29 -8.30
C GLY A 158 -7.88 11.98 -8.86
N LEU A 159 -6.99 12.97 -8.91
CA LEU A 159 -5.59 12.74 -9.28
C LEU A 159 -4.88 11.81 -8.26
N SER A 160 -5.22 11.97 -6.98
CA SER A 160 -4.94 11.00 -5.93
C SER A 160 -6.26 10.56 -5.31
N VAL A 161 -6.41 9.25 -5.14
CA VAL A 161 -7.54 8.63 -4.46
C VAL A 161 -7.34 8.76 -2.95
N HIS A 162 -8.44 8.96 -2.24
CA HIS A 162 -8.50 8.99 -0.77
C HIS A 162 -9.88 8.54 -0.29
N ILE A 163 -9.97 8.16 0.99
CA ILE A 163 -11.25 7.75 1.60
C ILE A 163 -12.22 8.94 1.58
N LYS A 164 -13.42 8.70 1.05
CA LYS A 164 -14.40 9.75 0.75
C LYS A 164 -14.93 10.46 1.99
N SER A 165 -15.22 9.70 3.03
CA SER A 165 -15.97 10.17 4.21
C SER A 165 -15.07 10.40 5.44
N GLY A 166 -13.76 10.24 5.28
CA GLY A 166 -12.82 10.10 6.40
C GLY A 166 -13.07 8.82 7.20
N LEU A 167 -12.21 8.54 8.19
CA LEU A 167 -12.38 7.42 9.11
C LEU A 167 -12.58 7.94 10.54
N PRO A 168 -13.80 7.87 11.09
CA PRO A 168 -14.05 8.28 12.46
C PRO A 168 -13.52 7.18 13.41
N LEU A 169 -12.28 7.34 13.86
CA LEU A 169 -11.58 6.38 14.73
C LEU A 169 -11.27 6.98 16.10
N VAL A 170 -11.23 6.13 17.11
CA VAL A 170 -10.77 6.46 18.47
C VAL A 170 -9.48 5.70 18.74
N ALA A 171 -8.42 6.45 19.03
CA ALA A 171 -7.17 5.89 19.52
C ALA A 171 -7.24 5.74 21.04
N LYS A 172 -7.16 4.51 21.55
CA LYS A 172 -7.06 4.20 22.97
C LYS A 172 -5.62 3.89 23.30
N HIS A 173 -5.06 4.61 24.25
CA HIS A 173 -3.69 4.35 24.70
C HIS A 173 -3.59 2.89 25.19
N ARG A 174 -2.71 2.12 24.55
CA ARG A 174 -2.46 0.74 24.92
C ARG A 174 -1.45 0.76 26.05
N ILE A 175 -1.90 0.41 27.25
CA ILE A 175 -1.01 0.24 28.39
C ILE A 175 -0.39 -1.16 28.23
N PRO A 176 0.95 -1.28 28.12
CA PRO A 176 1.62 -2.56 28.00
C PRO A 176 1.37 -3.47 29.21
#